data_AF-A0A7V9HQM3-F1
#
_entry.id   AF-A0A7V9HQM3-F1
#
_cell.length_a   1.000
_cell.length_b   1.000
_cell.length_c   1.000
_cell.angle_alpha   90.00
_cell.angle_beta   90.00
_cell.angle_gamma   90.00
#
_symmetry.space_group_name_H-M   'P 1'
#
loop_
_entity.id
_entity.type
_entity.pdbx_description
1 polymer ?
#
loop_
_entity_poly.entity_id
_entity_poly.type
_entity_poly.pdbx_seq_one_letter_code
_entity_poly.pdbx_strand_id
1 'polypeptide(L)' 'MIERYTRPEIGAVWTQQRKMEGWLEVELAVTDALAEAGVVPAG' A
#
# COMPACT_ATOMS: atom_id res chain seq x y z
N MET A 1 14.96 -10.99 0.99
CA MET A 1 16.01 -10.44 1.88
C MET A 1 16.74 -11.59 2.55
N ILE A 2 18.06 -11.50 2.77
CA ILE A 2 18.82 -12.56 3.46
C ILE A 2 18.70 -12.33 4.97
N GLU A 3 18.12 -13.29 5.70
CA GLU A 3 17.79 -13.18 7.13
C GLU A 3 18.99 -12.73 7.98
N ARG A 4 20.17 -13.34 7.77
CA ARG A 4 21.41 -13.01 8.49
C ARG A 4 21.79 -11.53 8.50
N TYR A 5 21.43 -10.79 7.46
CA TYR A 5 21.81 -9.38 7.28
C TYR A 5 20.61 -8.42 7.35
N THR A 6 19.42 -8.94 7.63
CA THR A 6 18.20 -8.16 7.59
C THR A 6 17.66 -7.98 8.99
N ARG A 7 17.59 -6.73 9.45
CA ARG A 7 16.88 -6.40 10.67
C ARG A 7 15.40 -6.75 10.51
N PRO A 8 14.74 -7.36 11.51
CA PRO A 8 13.33 -7.74 11.43
C PRO A 8 12.43 -6.59 10.97
N GLU A 9 12.66 -5.38 11.48
CA GLU A 9 11.90 -4.18 11.10
C GLU A 9 11.97 -3.87 9.60
N ILE A 10 13.15 -4.03 9.00
CA ILE A 10 13.34 -3.80 7.55
C ILE A 10 12.77 -4.96 6.76
N GLY A 11 12.95 -6.20 7.22
CA GLY A 11 12.38 -7.38 6.58
C GLY A 11 10.85 -7.31 6.47
N ALA A 12 10.17 -6.81 7.50
CA ALA A 12 8.72 -6.64 7.53
C ALA A 12 8.19 -5.74 6.40
N VAL A 13 8.94 -4.69 6.04
CA VAL A 13 8.57 -3.76 4.95
C VAL A 13 8.54 -4.44 3.59
N TRP A 14 9.42 -5.43 3.36
CA TRP A 14 9.58 -6.11 2.08
C TRP A 14 8.76 -7.40 1.95
N THR A 15 7.83 -7.65 2.87
CA THR A 15 6.91 -8.78 2.76
C THR A 15 5.90 -8.56 1.63
N GLN A 16 5.42 -9.65 1.04
CA GLN A 16 4.34 -9.58 0.05
C GLN A 16 3.08 -8.95 0.63
N GLN A 17 2.77 -9.24 1.90
CA GLN A 17 1.64 -8.63 2.61
C GLN A 17 1.77 -7.11 2.64
N ARG A 18 2.91 -6.58 3.13
CA ARG A 18 3.11 -5.13 3.20
C ARG A 18 3.07 -4.46 1.84
N LYS A 19 3.56 -5.14 0.79
CA LYS A 19 3.44 -4.67 -0.59
C LYS A 19 1.98 -4.53 -1.02
N MET A 20 1.15 -5.53 -0.75
CA MET A 20 -0.28 -5.50 -1.13
C MET A 20 -1.05 -4.45 -0.33
N GLU A 21 -0.75 -4.30 0.96
CA GLU A 21 -1.31 -3.23 1.80
C GLU A 21 -0.92 -1.85 1.27
N GLY A 22 0.36 -1.64 0.92
CA GLY A 22 0.81 -0.38 0.33
C GLY A 22 0.15 -0.07 -1.02
N TRP A 23 -0.10 -1.09 -1.84
CA TRP A 23 -0.89 -0.91 -3.07
C TRP A 23 -2.34 -0.54 -2.78
N LEU A 24 -2.97 -1.21 -1.82
CA LEU A 24 -4.34 -0.87 -1.41
C LEU A 24 -4.44 0.57 -0.88
N GLU A 25 -3.49 1.02 -0.07
CA GLU A 25 -3.41 2.40 0.43
C GLU A 25 -3.39 3.41 -0.74
N VAL A 26 -2.59 3.13 -1.78
CA VAL A 26 -2.52 3.99 -2.98
C VAL A 26 -3.83 3.96 -3.77
N GLU A 27 -4.39 2.79 -4.02
CA GLU A 27 -5.62 2.65 -4.81
C GLU A 27 -6.82 3.32 -4.13
N LEU A 28 -6.90 3.24 -2.80
CA LEU A 28 -7.93 3.96 -2.03
C LEU A 28 -7.73 5.48 -2.14
N ALA A 29 -6.51 5.98 -1.96
CA ALA A 29 -6.22 7.41 -2.09
C ALA A 29 -6.55 7.94 -3.50
N VAL A 30 -6.29 7.15 -4.55
CA VAL A 30 -6.69 7.50 -5.92
C VAL A 30 -8.21 7.49 -6.07
N THR A 31 -8.88 6.48 -5.53
CA THR A 31 -10.35 6.37 -5.60
C THR A 31 -11.03 7.55 -4.89
N ASP A 32 -10.53 7.95 -3.72
CA ASP A 32 -11.02 9.12 -2.98
C ASP A 32 -10.86 10.39 -3.81
N ALA A 33 -9.68 10.61 -4.41
CA ALA A 33 -9.43 11.75 -5.28
C ALA A 33 -10.34 11.75 -6.54
N LEU A 34 -10.62 10.57 -7.10
CA LEU A 34 -11.53 10.44 -8.24
C LEU A 34 -12.99 10.72 -7.84
N ALA A 35 -13.39 10.35 -6.61
CA ALA A 35 -14.71 10.67 -6.08
C ALA A 35 -14.87 12.18 -5.87
N GLU A 36 -13.86 12.86 -5.32
CA GLU A 36 -13.83 14.32 -5.19
C GLU A 36 -13.89 15.02 -6.55
N ALA A 37 -13.24 14.45 -7.57
CA ALA A 37 -13.29 14.94 -8.95
C ALA A 37 -14.62 14.60 -9.68
N GLY A 38 -15.52 13.84 -9.05
CA GLY A 38 -16.80 13.43 -9.64
C GLY A 38 -16.68 12.38 -10.76
N VAL A 39 -15.53 11.72 -10.88
CA VAL A 39 -15.30 10.66 -11.89
C VAL A 39 -15.97 9.34 -11.47
N VAL A 40 -15.97 9.06 -10.16
CA VAL A 40 -16.68 7.91 -9.55
C VAL A 40 -17.64 8.41 -8.46
N PRO A 41 -18.68 7.63 -8.08
CA PRO A 41 -19.54 8.00 -6.96
C PRO A 41 -18.76 8.07 -5.64
N ALA A 42 -19.16 9.00 -4.77
CA ALA A 42 -18.69 8.99 -3.39
C ALA A 42 -19.20 7.73 -2.66
N GLY A 43 -18.31 7.10 -1.90
CA GLY A 43 -18.59 5.91 -1.08
C GLY A 43 -19.36 6.21 0.19
#